data_AF-A0A329TS20-F1
#
_entry.id   AF-A0A329TS20-F1
#
_cell.length_a   1.000
_cell.length_b   1.000
_cell.length_c   1.000
_cell.angle_alpha   90.00
_cell.angle_beta   90.00
_cell.angle_gamma   90.00
#
_symmetry.space_group_name_H-M   'P 1'
#
loop_
_entity.id
_entity.type
_entity.pdbx_description
1 polymer ?
#
loop_
_entity_poly.entity_id
_entity_poly.type
_entity_poly.pdbx_seq_one_letter_code
_entity_poly.pdbx_strand_id
1 'polypeptide(L)'
;MKYVIFTYDIRMKGEEDEACMTVLLDDDRAAVVKAAYDNRQGRSEIEDILLRCKVDDLCAACEALRGRKYLRNSIKCVEIEEA
;
A
#
# COMPACT_ATOMS: atom_id res chain seq x y z
N MET A 1 -17.13 -7.24 1.61
CA MET A 1 -15.84 -6.86 2.19
C MET A 1 -14.76 -7.46 1.32
N LYS A 2 -13.60 -6.81 1.21
CA LYS A 2 -12.46 -7.29 0.42
C LYS A 2 -11.16 -7.21 1.20
N TYR A 3 -10.25 -8.14 0.93
CA TYR A 3 -8.85 -7.96 1.27
C TYR A 3 -8.18 -7.08 0.22
N VAL A 4 -7.57 -5.98 0.66
CA VAL A 4 -6.68 -5.17 -0.17
C VAL A 4 -5.25 -5.50 0.22
N ILE A 5 -4.48 -6.00 -0.74
CA ILE A 5 -3.12 -6.48 -0.54
C ILE A 5 -2.15 -5.49 -1.21
N PHE A 6 -1.25 -4.92 -0.42
CA PHE A 6 -0.19 -4.03 -0.89
C PHE A 6 1.12 -4.78 -0.92
N THR A 7 1.81 -4.77 -2.05
CA THR A 7 3.16 -5.33 -2.19
C THR A 7 4.17 -4.19 -2.35
N TYR A 8 5.23 -4.21 -1.56
CA TYR A 8 6.19 -3.10 -1.47
C TYR A 8 7.58 -3.54 -1.02
N ASP A 9 8.57 -2.69 -1.26
CA ASP A 9 9.95 -2.93 -0.82
C ASP A 9 10.15 -2.56 0.65
N ILE A 10 10.92 -3.41 1.32
CA ILE A 10 11.46 -3.19 2.66
C ILE A 10 12.98 -3.32 2.64
N ARG A 11 13.61 -2.82 3.70
CA ARG A 11 15.02 -3.06 4.00
C ARG A 11 15.14 -3.71 5.38
N MET A 12 15.84 -4.83 5.43
CA MET A 12 16.12 -5.58 6.65
C MET A 12 17.62 -5.84 6.73
N LYS A 13 18.27 -5.41 7.82
CA LYS A 13 19.72 -5.59 8.05
C LYS A 13 20.63 -5.11 6.90
N GLY A 14 20.20 -4.14 6.11
CA GLY A 14 20.96 -3.58 4.99
C GLY A 14 20.63 -4.18 3.62
N GLU A 15 19.84 -5.26 3.58
CA GLU A 15 19.38 -5.90 2.35
C GLU A 15 17.96 -5.44 2.00
N GLU A 16 17.70 -5.28 0.71
CA GLU A 16 16.35 -5.00 0.19
C GLU A 16 15.61 -6.32 -0.03
N ASP A 17 14.36 -6.35 0.39
CA ASP A 17 13.46 -7.50 0.29
C ASP A 17 12.04 -6.99 0.00
N GLU A 18 11.12 -7.90 -0.32
CA GLU A 18 9.73 -7.59 -0.58
C GLU A 18 8.84 -8.00 0.60
N ALA A 19 7.84 -7.18 0.89
CA ALA A 19 6.82 -7.49 1.89
C ALA A 19 5.43 -7.20 1.34
N CYS A 20 4.45 -7.83 1.97
CA CYS A 20 3.05 -7.54 1.76
C CYS A 20 2.34 -7.10 3.05
N MET A 21 1.30 -6.30 2.87
CA MET A 21 0.35 -5.94 3.92
C MET A 21 -1.07 -6.11 3.39
N THR A 22 -1.91 -6.79 4.17
CA THR A 22 -3.32 -6.98 3.85
C THR A 22 -4.17 -6.15 4.80
N VAL A 23 -5.14 -5.43 4.25
CA VAL A 23 -6.15 -4.68 5.02
C VAL A 23 -7.53 -5.11 4.56
N LEU A 24 -8.41 -5.43 5.51
CA LEU A 24 -9.81 -5.75 5.24
C LEU A 24 -10.63 -4.46 5.17
N LEU A 25 -11.30 -4.22 4.04
CA LEU A 25 -12.13 -3.04 3.80
C LEU A 25 -13.52 -3.43 3.30
N ASP A 26 -14.48 -2.50 3.38
CA ASP A 26 -15.70 -2.61 2.60
C ASP A 26 -15.41 -2.47 1.09
N ASP A 27 -16.37 -2.88 0.26
CA ASP A 27 -16.19 -3.00 -1.19
C ASP A 27 -15.94 -1.64 -1.84
N ASP A 28 -16.65 -0.60 -1.39
CA ASP A 28 -16.54 0.76 -1.91
C ASP A 28 -15.16 1.36 -1.59
N ARG A 29 -14.69 1.19 -0.35
CA ARG A 29 -13.37 1.65 0.09
C ARG A 29 -12.24 0.88 -0.60
N ALA A 30 -12.40 -0.42 -0.80
CA ALA A 30 -11.42 -1.21 -1.56
C ALA A 30 -11.29 -0.71 -3.00
N ALA A 31 -12.41 -0.44 -3.68
CA ALA A 31 -12.44 0.10 -5.03
C ALA A 31 -11.75 1.48 -5.13
N VAL A 32 -12.00 2.37 -4.17
CA VAL A 32 -11.36 3.69 -4.10
C VAL A 32 -9.84 3.58 -3.94
N VAL A 33 -9.37 2.68 -3.06
CA VAL A 33 -7.92 2.46 -2.90
C VAL A 33 -7.32 1.95 -4.20
N LYS A 34 -7.93 0.93 -4.83
CA LYS A 34 -7.41 0.36 -6.08
C LYS A 34 -7.33 1.40 -7.20
N ALA A 35 -8.37 2.22 -7.37
CA ALA A 35 -8.40 3.29 -8.35
C ALA A 35 -7.26 4.31 -8.16
N ALA A 36 -6.94 4.68 -6.91
CA ALA A 36 -5.86 5.62 -6.62
C ALA A 36 -4.47 5.12 -7.06
N TYR A 37 -4.27 3.81 -7.15
CA TYR A 37 -3.03 3.20 -7.65
C TYR A 37 -3.07 2.93 -9.16
N ASP A 38 -4.22 2.55 -9.72
CA ASP A 38 -4.36 2.33 -11.18
C ASP A 38 -4.22 3.65 -11.96
N ASN A 39 -4.69 4.76 -11.39
CA ASN A 39 -4.57 6.11 -11.97
C ASN A 39 -3.19 6.76 -11.76
N ARG A 40 -2.17 6.00 -11.32
CA ARG A 40 -0.85 6.54 -10.96
C ARG A 40 -0.08 7.13 -12.13
N GLN A 41 -0.36 6.71 -13.37
CA GLN A 41 0.32 7.23 -14.58
C GLN A 41 -0.44 8.38 -15.27
N GLY A 42 -1.54 8.88 -14.70
CA GLY A 42 -2.33 10.00 -15.23
C GLY A 42 -2.21 11.29 -14.42
N ARG A 43 -3.11 12.26 -14.67
CA ARG A 43 -3.34 13.36 -13.71
C ARG A 43 -4.06 12.77 -12.50
N SER A 44 -3.29 12.27 -11.53
CA SER A 44 -3.85 11.87 -10.24
C SER A 44 -4.48 13.09 -9.57
N GLU A 45 -5.68 12.92 -9.03
CA GLU A 45 -6.29 13.96 -8.21
C GLU A 45 -5.50 14.10 -6.90
N ILE A 46 -5.61 15.26 -6.25
CA ILE A 46 -4.92 15.50 -4.97
C ILE A 46 -5.34 14.47 -3.91
N GLU A 47 -6.59 14.00 -3.97
CA GLU A 47 -7.14 12.99 -3.08
C GLU A 47 -6.45 11.63 -3.25
N ASP A 48 -6.14 11.22 -4.48
CA ASP A 48 -5.38 9.99 -4.77
C ASP A 48 -3.96 10.06 -4.22
N ILE A 49 -3.31 11.23 -4.35
CA ILE A 49 -1.97 11.46 -3.80
C ILE A 49 -2.01 11.33 -2.27
N LEU A 50 -2.95 12.01 -1.62
CA LEU A 50 -3.09 11.97 -0.17
C LEU A 50 -3.45 10.57 0.34
N LEU A 51 -4.29 9.83 -0.38
CA LEU A 51 -4.64 8.46 -0.02
C LEU A 51 -3.40 7.55 -0.08
N ARG A 52 -2.61 7.63 -1.16
CA ARG A 52 -1.36 6.86 -1.28
C ARG A 52 -0.34 7.21 -0.19
N CYS A 53 -0.24 8.48 0.19
CA CYS A 53 0.60 8.87 1.33
C CYS A 53 0.14 8.20 2.64
N LYS A 54 -1.16 8.11 2.89
CA LYS A 54 -1.69 7.41 4.08
C LYS A 54 -1.39 5.91 4.06
N VAL A 55 -1.44 5.27 2.90
CA VAL A 55 -1.04 3.86 2.77
C VAL A 55 0.45 3.70 3.02
N ASP A 56 1.29 4.57 2.46
CA ASP A 56 2.74 4.60 2.74
C ASP A 56 3.02 4.71 4.24
N ASP A 57 2.33 5.61 4.94
CA ASP A 57 2.48 5.81 6.38
C ASP A 57 2.02 4.57 7.17
N LEU A 58 0.94 3.91 6.74
CA LEU A 58 0.46 2.67 7.34
C LEU A 58 1.46 1.53 7.16
N CYS A 59 1.95 1.30 5.94
CA CYS A 59 2.98 0.30 5.67
C CYS A 59 4.24 0.58 6.51
N ALA A 60 4.69 1.83 6.55
CA ALA A 60 5.85 2.23 7.35
C ALA A 60 5.67 1.93 8.83
N ALA A 61 4.50 2.25 9.40
CA ALA A 61 4.19 1.95 10.79
C ALA A 61 4.18 0.44 11.08
N CYS A 62 3.55 -0.35 10.21
CA CYS A 62 3.52 -1.81 10.34
C CYS A 62 4.94 -2.43 10.25
N GLU A 63 5.78 -1.94 9.34
CA GLU A 63 7.15 -2.42 9.22
C GLU A 63 8.02 -2.02 10.41
N ALA A 64 7.85 -0.80 10.93
CA ALA A 64 8.53 -0.37 12.15
C ALA A 64 8.19 -1.28 13.34
N LEU A 65 6.92 -1.69 13.49
CA LEU A 65 6.50 -2.65 14.53
C LEU A 65 7.16 -4.04 14.34
N ARG A 66 7.43 -4.43 13.09
CA ARG A 66 8.13 -5.69 12.76
C ARG A 66 9.66 -5.58 12.85
N GLY A 67 10.21 -4.41 13.18
CA GLY A 67 11.65 -4.15 13.19
C GLY A 67 12.28 -4.10 11.80
N ARG A 68 11.48 -3.82 10.77
CA ARG A 68 11.91 -3.69 9.36
C ARG A 68 11.77 -2.23 8.92
N LYS A 69 12.50 -1.82 7.88
CA LYS A 69 12.39 -0.46 7.33
C LYS A 69 11.57 -0.49 6.04
N TYR A 70 10.46 0.23 5.99
CA TYR A 70 9.73 0.47 4.74
C TYR A 70 10.52 1.39 3.79
N LEU A 71 10.49 1.12 2.49
CA LEU A 71 10.99 2.06 1.48
C LEU A 71 9.83 2.96 1.01
N ARG A 72 9.97 4.27 1.18
CA ARG A 72 8.90 5.22 0.82
C ARG A 72 8.60 5.19 -0.68
N ASN A 73 7.33 5.32 -1.06
CA ASN A 73 6.83 5.24 -2.43
C ASN A 73 7.12 3.90 -3.15
N SER A 74 7.42 2.83 -2.42
CA SER A 74 7.80 1.53 -2.99
C SER A 74 6.65 0.57 -3.27
N ILE A 75 5.39 0.96 -3.02
CA ILE A 75 4.25 0.12 -3.40
C ILE A 75 4.27 -0.13 -4.91
N LYS A 76 4.42 -1.42 -5.25
CA LYS A 76 4.52 -1.94 -6.62
C LYS A 76 3.17 -2.42 -7.13
N CYS A 77 2.44 -3.15 -6.29
CA CYS A 77 1.17 -3.77 -6.64
C CYS A 77 0.12 -3.52 -5.55
N VAL A 78 -1.14 -3.39 -6.00
CA VAL A 78 -2.33 -3.36 -5.16
C VAL A 78 -3.36 -4.31 -5.75
N GLU A 79 -3.69 -5.35 -5.00
CA GLU A 79 -4.61 -6.42 -5.38
C GLU A 79 -5.85 -6.41 -4.47
N ILE A 80 -6.97 -6.88 -5.01
CA ILE A 80 -8.24 -7.02 -4.29
C ILE A 80 -8.67 -8.48 -4.37
N GLU A 81 -8.95 -9.08 -3.22
CA GLU A 81 -9.48 -10.45 -3.10
C GLU A 81 -10.79 -10.46 -2.27
N GLU A 82 -11.62 -11.50 -2.47
CA GLU A 82 -12.78 -11.74 -1.61
C GLU A 82 -12.35 -12.06 -0.17
N ALA A 83 -13.13 -11.57 0.79
CA ALA A 83 -12.85 -11.73 2.23
C ALA A 83 -13.18 -13.12 2.80
#